data_AF-A0A2W4XN69-F1
#
_entry.id   AF-A0A2W4XN69-F1
#
_cell.length_a   1.000
_cell.length_b   1.000
_cell.length_c   1.000
_cell.angle_alpha   90.00
_cell.angle_beta   90.00
_cell.angle_gamma   90.00
#
_symmetry.space_group_name_H-M   'P 1'
#
loop_
_entity.id
_entity.type
_entity.pdbx_description
1 polymer ?
#
loop_
_entity_poly.entity_id
_entity_poly.type
_entity_poly.pdbx_seq_one_letter_code
_entity_poly.pdbx_strand_id
1 'polypeptide(L)'
;MITLSLLHPIDKTPVQSWTFEEEPIVRIGRSVNNDVILYSAVVSRHHVELRQTEDGWEIYNTGSNGTYLAGQRIEQRPVQDGLVIRLARSGPNIQINLTRQTKGMSPIHALIAKQQIAK
;
A
#
# COMPACT_ATOMS: atom_id res chain seq x y z
N MET A 1 -9.07 4.65 -2.45
CA MET A 1 -8.93 3.32 -1.83
C MET A 1 -7.50 2.80 -2.01
N ILE A 2 -6.90 2.36 -0.91
CA ILE A 2 -5.60 1.70 -0.87
C ILE A 2 -5.74 0.39 -0.10
N THR A 3 -5.13 -0.68 -0.62
CA THR A 3 -5.11 -1.98 0.04
C THR A 3 -3.66 -2.37 0.34
N LEU A 4 -3.40 -2.69 1.59
CA LEU A 4 -2.10 -3.14 2.08
C LEU A 4 -2.16 -4.62 2.35
N SER A 5 -1.21 -5.38 1.82
CA SER A 5 -1.14 -6.83 2.00
C SER A 5 0.21 -7.21 2.60
N LEU A 6 0.18 -7.85 3.77
CA LEU A 6 1.34 -8.52 4.33
C LEU A 6 1.64 -9.78 3.53
N LEU A 7 2.84 -9.90 2.98
CA LEU A 7 3.23 -11.05 2.17
C LEU A 7 3.98 -12.10 2.99
N HIS A 8 3.69 -13.36 2.73
CA HIS A 8 4.45 -14.49 3.25
C HIS A 8 5.91 -14.42 2.77
N PRO A 9 6.91 -14.68 3.63
CA PRO A 9 8.31 -14.42 3.29
C PRO A 9 8.85 -15.26 2.14
N ILE A 10 8.31 -16.48 1.93
CA ILE A 10 8.83 -17.43 0.95
C ILE A 10 8.07 -17.30 -0.38
N ASP A 11 6.77 -17.59 -0.39
CA ASP A 11 5.96 -17.68 -1.61
C ASP A 11 5.27 -16.37 -2.03
N LYS A 12 5.41 -15.30 -1.24
CA LYS A 12 4.84 -13.97 -1.51
C LYS A 12 3.32 -13.93 -1.59
N THR A 13 2.62 -14.92 -1.06
CA THR A 13 1.17 -14.90 -0.97
C THR A 13 0.70 -13.90 0.11
N PRO A 14 -0.42 -13.18 -0.08
CA PRO A 14 -1.00 -12.34 0.95
C PRO A 14 -1.43 -13.17 2.18
N VAL A 15 -0.86 -12.87 3.34
CA VAL A 15 -1.20 -13.47 4.64
C VAL A 15 -2.33 -12.71 5.32
N GLN A 16 -2.29 -11.38 5.22
CA GLN A 16 -3.29 -10.49 5.80
C GLN A 16 -3.40 -9.25 4.92
N SER A 17 -4.60 -8.70 4.79
CA SER A 17 -4.81 -7.45 4.06
C SER A 17 -5.69 -6.48 4.83
N TRP A 18 -5.46 -5.20 4.62
CA TRP A 18 -6.23 -4.08 5.16
C TRP A 18 -6.59 -3.14 4.01
N THR A 19 -7.81 -2.62 4.01
CA THR A 19 -8.29 -1.69 2.98
C THR A 19 -8.75 -0.41 3.65
N PHE A 20 -8.32 0.71 3.08
CA PHE A 20 -8.62 2.07 3.55
C PHE A 20 -9.23 2.85 2.39
N GLU A 21 -10.36 3.50 2.63
CA GLU A 21 -11.14 4.16 1.59
C GLU A 21 -10.96 5.67 1.60
N GLU A 22 -11.00 6.27 2.79
CA GLU A 22 -11.12 7.72 3.00
C GLU A 22 -9.99 8.29 3.87
N GLU A 23 -9.19 7.43 4.50
CA GLU A 23 -8.14 7.82 5.42
C GLU A 23 -7.04 8.60 4.68
N PRO A 24 -6.74 9.86 5.08
CA PRO A 24 -5.71 10.64 4.41
C PRO A 24 -4.30 10.16 4.78
N ILE A 25 -4.16 9.41 5.88
CA ILE A 25 -2.89 8.86 6.35
C ILE A 25 -3.15 7.46 6.90
N VAL A 26 -2.35 6.48 6.45
CA VAL A 26 -2.33 5.11 6.98
C VAL A 26 -0.95 4.83 7.58
N ARG A 27 -0.93 4.47 8.86
CA ARG A 27 0.30 4.21 9.63
C ARG A 27 0.56 2.73 9.76
N ILE A 28 1.82 2.35 9.58
CA ILE A 28 2.28 0.97 9.71
C ILE A 28 3.41 0.94 10.74
N GLY A 29 3.29 0.04 11.72
CA GLY A 29 4.32 -0.13 12.74
C GLY A 29 3.97 -1.21 13.75
N ARG A 30 4.86 -1.47 14.71
CA ARG A 30 4.61 -2.47 15.77
C ARG A 30 3.84 -1.94 16.97
N SER A 31 3.71 -0.62 17.10
CA SER A 31 2.95 0.00 18.19
C SER A 31 1.44 -0.15 17.92
N VAL A 32 0.65 -0.27 18.98
CA VAL A 32 -0.81 -0.51 18.93
C VAL A 32 -1.62 0.69 18.44
N ASN A 33 -0.99 1.84 18.27
CA ASN A 33 -1.60 3.08 17.77
C ASN A 33 -1.36 3.30 16.27
N ASN A 34 -0.98 2.26 15.51
CA ASN A 34 -0.94 2.31 14.04
C ASN A 34 -2.20 1.64 13.47
N ASP A 35 -2.56 2.02 12.26
CA ASP A 35 -3.69 1.44 11.54
C ASP A 35 -3.38 -0.01 11.10
N VAL A 36 -2.13 -0.27 10.71
CA VAL A 36 -1.60 -1.61 10.46
C VAL A 36 -0.55 -1.96 11.50
N ILE A 37 -0.90 -2.89 12.39
CA ILE A 37 -0.06 -3.33 13.50
C ILE A 37 0.68 -4.60 13.11
N LEU A 38 2.01 -4.55 13.14
CA LEU A 38 2.88 -5.70 12.84
C LEU A 38 3.76 -6.05 14.03
N TYR A 39 3.47 -7.16 14.70
CA TYR A 39 4.21 -7.64 15.89
C TYR A 39 5.57 -8.27 15.53
N SER A 40 6.48 -7.46 15.01
CA SER A 40 7.84 -7.86 14.68
C SER A 40 8.86 -6.94 15.35
N ALA A 41 9.88 -7.53 15.97
CA ALA A 41 10.91 -6.78 16.70
C ALA A 41 11.74 -5.85 15.81
N VAL A 42 11.89 -6.18 14.52
CA VAL A 42 12.63 -5.35 13.56
C VAL A 42 11.80 -4.20 13.00
N VAL A 43 10.47 -4.25 13.14
CA VAL A 43 9.59 -3.16 12.73
C VAL A 43 9.62 -2.07 13.79
N SER A 44 9.78 -0.82 13.36
CA SER A 44 9.78 0.35 14.26
C SER A 44 8.39 0.55 14.86
N ARG A 45 8.31 1.21 16.02
CA ARG A 45 7.01 1.51 16.65
C ARG A 45 6.08 2.25 15.69
N HIS A 46 6.63 3.23 14.99
CA HIS A 46 6.07 3.88 13.81
C HIS A 46 7.12 3.71 12.72
N HIS A 47 6.78 3.05 11.62
CA HIS A 47 7.76 2.65 10.62
C HIS A 47 7.52 3.31 9.27
N VAL A 48 6.27 3.28 8.79
CA VAL A 48 5.86 3.91 7.54
C VAL A 48 4.58 4.68 7.78
N GLU A 49 4.47 5.84 7.16
CA GLU A 49 3.20 6.48 6.88
C GLU A 49 2.97 6.47 5.37
N LEU A 50 1.78 6.04 4.96
CA LEU A 50 1.27 6.30 3.63
C LEU A 50 0.39 7.54 3.74
N ARG A 51 0.64 8.55 2.92
CA ARG A 51 -0.11 9.81 2.95
C ARG A 51 -0.74 10.04 1.59
N GLN A 52 -2.02 10.38 1.58
CA GLN A 52 -2.71 10.83 0.39
C GLN A 52 -2.35 12.30 0.13
N THR A 53 -1.90 12.58 -1.10
CA THR A 53 -1.55 13.91 -1.61
C THR A 53 -2.40 14.23 -2.84
N GLU A 54 -2.26 15.43 -3.39
CA GLU A 54 -2.93 15.82 -4.65
C GLU A 54 -2.52 14.93 -5.83
N ASP A 55 -1.26 14.48 -5.86
CA ASP A 55 -0.69 13.64 -6.91
C ASP A 55 -0.87 12.13 -6.67
N GLY A 56 -1.53 11.76 -5.58
CA GLY A 56 -1.77 10.37 -5.18
C GLY A 56 -1.10 10.01 -3.86
N TRP A 57 -0.88 8.72 -3.64
CA TRP A 57 -0.31 8.22 -2.39
C TRP A 57 1.22 8.31 -2.39
N GLU A 58 1.79 8.69 -1.25
CA GLU A 58 3.22 8.70 -1.02
C GLU A 58 3.59 7.92 0.24
N ILE A 59 4.72 7.20 0.17
CA ILE A 59 5.36 6.53 1.29
C ILE A 59 6.30 7.50 1.98
N TYR A 60 6.24 7.55 3.31
CA TYR A 60 7.19 8.22 4.18
C TYR A 60 7.77 7.23 5.18
N ASN A 61 9.08 7.06 5.16
CA ASN A 61 9.80 6.32 6.20
C ASN A 61 9.83 7.16 7.49
N THR A 62 9.24 6.65 8.55
CA THR A 62 9.33 7.23 9.91
C THR A 62 10.17 6.35 10.84
N GLY A 63 10.51 5.14 10.40
CA GLY A 63 11.25 4.16 11.15
C GLY A 63 12.76 4.34 11.11
N SER A 64 13.39 4.15 12.28
CA SER A 64 14.86 4.12 12.44
C SER A 64 15.53 3.00 11.65
N ASN A 65 14.87 1.85 11.48
CA ASN A 65 15.45 0.69 10.81
C ASN A 65 15.36 0.77 9.28
N GLY A 66 14.69 1.80 8.75
CA GLY A 66 14.54 2.10 7.34
C GLY A 66 13.48 1.27 6.62
N THR A 67 12.95 1.87 5.56
CA THR A 67 12.03 1.22 4.60
C THR A 67 12.79 0.94 3.31
N TYR A 68 12.56 -0.22 2.68
CA TYR A 68 13.33 -0.66 1.52
C TYR A 68 12.44 -1.01 0.33
N LEU A 69 12.86 -0.58 -0.86
CA LEU A 69 12.26 -0.95 -2.14
C LEU A 69 13.34 -1.64 -2.99
N ALA A 70 13.08 -2.87 -3.43
CA ALA A 70 14.04 -3.67 -4.20
C ALA A 70 15.46 -3.72 -3.56
N GLY A 71 15.52 -3.74 -2.22
CA GLY A 71 16.78 -3.78 -1.46
C GLY A 71 17.44 -2.42 -1.20
N GLN A 72 16.95 -1.34 -1.80
CA GLN A 72 17.45 0.02 -1.58
C GLN A 72 16.63 0.74 -0.51
N ARG A 73 17.29 1.43 0.42
CA ARG A 73 16.60 2.23 1.45
C ARG A 73 15.95 3.46 0.81
N ILE A 74 14.72 3.74 1.18
CA ILE A 74 13.95 4.90 0.74
C ILE A 74 13.52 5.74 1.95
N GLU A 75 13.55 7.07 1.81
CA GLU A 75 12.95 7.98 2.78
C GLU A 75 11.54 8.40 2.38
N GLN A 76 11.36 8.73 1.10
CA GLN A 76 10.06 9.10 0.53
C GLN A 76 9.94 8.53 -0.88
N ARG A 77 8.75 8.06 -1.25
CA ARG A 77 8.51 7.52 -2.60
C ARG A 77 7.02 7.59 -2.98
N PRO A 78 6.68 8.06 -4.20
CA PRO A 78 5.33 7.89 -4.74
C PRO A 78 4.93 6.43 -4.82
N VAL A 79 3.70 6.10 -4.41
CA VAL A 79 3.14 4.76 -4.51
C VAL A 79 2.74 4.47 -5.94
N GLN A 80 3.15 3.29 -6.42
CA GLN A 80 2.65 2.70 -7.64
C GLN A 80 1.78 1.50 -7.29
N ASP A 81 0.81 1.19 -8.14
CA ASP A 81 -0.01 -0.01 -7.94
C ASP A 81 0.85 -1.27 -7.97
N GLY A 82 0.64 -2.18 -7.03
CA GLY A 82 1.45 -3.39 -6.85
C GLY A 82 2.82 -3.18 -6.19
N LEU A 83 3.14 -1.97 -5.72
CA LEU A 83 4.44 -1.67 -5.12
C LEU A 83 4.68 -2.51 -3.85
N VAL A 84 5.84 -3.14 -3.74
CA VAL A 84 6.23 -3.92 -2.56
C VAL A 84 7.38 -3.23 -1.82
N ILE A 85 7.12 -2.86 -0.57
CA ILE A 85 8.13 -2.34 0.35
C ILE A 85 8.48 -3.37 1.42
N ARG A 86 9.69 -3.30 1.96
CA ARG A 86 10.12 -4.08 3.12
C ARG A 86 10.39 -3.17 4.30
N LEU A 87 9.87 -3.55 5.45
CA LEU A 87 10.05 -2.83 6.70
C LEU A 87 11.30 -3.38 7.42
N ALA A 88 12.39 -2.61 7.51
CA ALA A 88 13.74 -3.08 7.85
C ALA A 88 14.34 -4.11 6.87
N ARG A 89 15.68 -4.26 6.87
CA ARG A 89 16.40 -5.15 5.92
C ARG A 89 15.91 -6.61 5.97
N SER A 90 15.61 -7.10 7.16
CA SER A 90 15.20 -8.48 7.44
C SER A 90 13.72 -8.62 7.84
N GLY A 91 12.91 -7.58 7.67
CA GLY A 91 11.53 -7.60 8.14
C GLY A 91 10.49 -7.93 7.05
N PRO A 92 9.21 -7.72 7.37
CA PRO A 92 8.09 -8.13 6.52
C PRO A 92 8.02 -7.31 5.22
N ASN A 93 7.45 -7.91 4.18
CA ASN A 93 7.11 -7.20 2.95
C ASN A 93 5.63 -6.82 2.96
N ILE A 94 5.34 -5.58 2.60
CA ILE A 94 4.00 -5.04 2.40
C ILE A 94 3.83 -4.72 0.93
N GLN A 95 2.85 -5.36 0.29
CA GLN A 95 2.38 -4.95 -1.03
C GLN A 95 1.30 -3.89 -0.89
N ILE A 96 1.37 -2.89 -1.75
CA ILE A 96 0.45 -1.76 -1.78
C ILE A 96 -0.26 -1.79 -3.13
N ASN A 97 -1.57 -1.93 -3.11
CA ASN A 97 -2.40 -1.87 -4.30
C ASN A 97 -3.30 -0.63 -4.24
N LEU A 98 -3.37 0.08 -5.35
CA LEU A 98 -4.19 1.27 -5.55
C LEU A 98 -5.38 0.88 -6.40
N THR A 99 -6.58 0.86 -5.81
CA THR A 99 -7.79 0.76 -6.62
C THR A 99 -8.25 2.16 -6.95
N ARG A 100 -8.21 2.53 -8.23
CA ARG A 100 -8.91 3.72 -8.70
C ARG A 100 -10.40 3.45 -8.51
N GLN A 101 -11.02 4.13 -7.53
CA GLN A 101 -12.46 4.33 -7.56
C GLN A 101 -12.76 4.98 -8.91
N THR A 102 -13.38 4.23 -9.84
CA THR A 102 -14.01 4.85 -11.01
C THR A 102 -15.20 5.63 -10.47
N LYS A 103 -14.95 6.86 -10.01
CA LYS A 103 -16.01 7.80 -9.67
C LYS A 103 -16.76 8.10 -10.97
N GLY A 104 -17.82 7.33 -11.25
CA GLY A 104 -18.77 7.61 -12.35
C GLY A 104 -18.76 6.73 -13.60
N MET A 105 -18.23 5.50 -13.61
CA MET A 105 -18.51 4.57 -14.71
C MET A 105 -19.20 3.31 -14.18
N SER A 106 -20.53 3.35 -14.23
CA SER A 106 -21.32 2.11 -14.22
C SER A 106 -20.77 1.19 -15.33
N PRO A 107 -20.44 -0.08 -15.03
CA PRO A 107 -19.98 -1.04 -16.03
C PRO A 107 -20.94 -1.16 -17.23
N ILE A 108 -22.22 -0.83 -17.01
CA ILE A 108 -23.26 -0.85 -18.04
C ILE A 108 -23.00 0.19 -19.14
N HIS A 109 -22.57 1.42 -18.81
CA HIS A 109 -22.29 2.44 -19.84
C HIS A 109 -21.05 2.10 -20.67
N ALA A 110 -20.02 1.51 -20.06
CA ALA A 110 -18.82 1.06 -20.78
C ALA A 110 -19.10 -0.14 -21.70
N LEU A 111 -20.02 -1.03 -21.31
CA LEU A 111 -20.42 -2.18 -22.10
C LEU A 111 -21.32 -1.78 -23.29
N ILE A 112 -22.24 -0.82 -23.10
CA ILE A 112 -23.10 -0.29 -24.17
C ILE A 112 -22.27 0.42 -25.24
N ALA A 113 -21.27 1.22 -24.85
CA ALA A 113 -20.41 1.94 -25.80
C ALA A 113 -19.60 1.00 -26.73
N LYS A 114 -19.20 -0.18 -26.24
CA LYS A 114 -18.47 -1.16 -27.07
C LYS A 114 -19.35 -1.89 -28.08
N GLN A 115 -20.67 -1.94 -27.89
CA GLN A 115 -21.59 -2.60 -28.82
C GLN A 115 -22.07 -1.69 -29.96
N GLN A 116 -21.90 -0.37 -29.84
CA GLN A 116 -22.35 0.59 -30.85
C GLN A 116 -21.30 1.01 -31.88
N ILE A 117 -20.03 0.64 -31.67
CA ILE A 117 -18.92 0.91 -32.61
C ILE A 117 -18.67 -0.31 -33.54
N ALA A 118 -19.34 -1.44 -33.29
CA ALA A 118 -19.24 -2.66 -34.11
C ALA A 118 -20.29 -2.74 -35.24
N LYS A 119 -20.54 -1.63 -35.94
CA LYS A 119 -21.33 -1.61 -37.18
C LYS A 119 -20.54 -0.96 -38.31
#